data_AF-A0A846NLB1-F1
#
_entry.id   AF-A0A846NLB1-F1
#
_cell.length_a   1.000
_cell.length_b   1.000
_cell.length_c   1.000
_cell.angle_alpha   90.00
_cell.angle_beta   90.00
_cell.angle_gamma   90.00
#
_symmetry.space_group_name_H-M   'P 1'
#
loop_
_entity.id
_entity.type
_entity.pdbx_description
1 polymer ?
#
loop_
_entity_poly.entity_id
_entity_poly.type
_entity_poly.pdbx_seq_one_letter_code
_entity_poly.pdbx_strand_id
1 'polypeptide(L)' 'ADIPKGHPKNPMTTEEQYEKFKDCARHSVKPISDEKIKEIMTLVEKLEAVSDMSELTCLL' A
#
# COMPACT_ATOMS: atom_id res chain seq x y z
N ALA A 1 -4.45 15.22 -25.22
CA ALA A 1 -3.68 14.19 -24.48
C ALA A 1 -4.43 13.91 -23.20
N ASP A 2 -4.64 12.64 -22.86
CA ASP A 2 -5.34 12.27 -21.63
C ASP A 2 -4.45 12.48 -20.41
N ILE A 3 -5.07 12.83 -19.28
CA ILE A 3 -4.37 13.04 -18.01
C ILE A 3 -3.93 11.66 -17.48
N PRO A 4 -2.65 11.44 -17.17
CA PRO A 4 -2.18 10.13 -16.74
C PRO A 4 -2.80 9.72 -15.39
N LYS A 5 -2.96 8.41 -15.20
CA LYS A 5 -3.47 7.84 -13.97
C LYS A 5 -2.53 8.12 -12.79
N GLY A 6 -3.10 8.52 -11.66
CA GLY A 6 -2.36 8.97 -10.47
C GLY A 6 -2.13 10.48 -10.40
N HIS A 7 -2.44 11.23 -11.46
CA HIS A 7 -2.50 12.69 -11.39
C HIS A 7 -3.68 13.14 -10.49
N PRO A 8 -3.62 14.28 -9.79
CA PRO A 8 -4.75 14.74 -8.94
C PRO A 8 -6.10 14.87 -9.67
N LYS A 9 -6.07 15.15 -10.98
CA LYS A 9 -7.27 15.20 -11.85
C LYS A 9 -7.65 13.85 -12.48
N ASN A 10 -6.89 12.79 -12.23
CA ASN A 10 -7.18 11.40 -12.61
C ASN A 10 -6.57 10.45 -11.56
N PRO A 11 -7.06 10.47 -10.31
CA PRO A 11 -6.47 9.72 -9.21
C PRO A 11 -6.64 8.21 -9.40
N MET A 12 -5.77 7.44 -8.76
CA MET A 12 -5.97 5.99 -8.60
C MET A 12 -7.06 5.74 -7.56
N THR A 13 -7.92 4.74 -7.79
CA THR A 13 -8.79 4.19 -6.76
C THR A 13 -7.97 3.48 -5.70
N THR A 14 -8.59 3.16 -4.56
CA THR A 14 -7.93 2.40 -3.48
C THR A 14 -7.47 1.03 -3.97
N GLU A 15 -8.27 0.36 -4.81
CA GLU A 15 -7.93 -0.94 -5.39
C GLU A 15 -6.72 -0.85 -6.32
N GLU A 16 -6.64 0.21 -7.14
CA GLU A 16 -5.49 0.43 -8.02
C GLU A 16 -4.22 0.76 -7.23
N GLN A 17 -4.35 1.49 -6.11
CA GLN A 17 -3.24 1.73 -5.19
C GLN A 17 -2.77 0.43 -4.52
N TYR A 18 -3.71 -0.42 -4.09
CA TYR A 18 -3.44 -1.72 -3.50
C TYR A 18 -2.70 -2.64 -4.47
N GLU A 19 -3.20 -2.80 -5.70
CA GLU A 19 -2.56 -3.65 -6.70
C GLU A 19 -1.17 -3.13 -7.08
N LYS A 20 -1.01 -1.81 -7.20
CA LYS A 20 0.31 -1.19 -7.42
C LYS A 20 1.27 -1.48 -6.27
N PHE A 21 0.83 -1.35 -5.02
CA PHE A 21 1.66 -1.64 -3.85
C PHE A 21 2.05 -3.12 -3.79
N LYS A 22 1.08 -4.01 -4.02
CA LYS A 22 1.26 -5.46 -4.04
C LYS A 22 2.31 -5.89 -5.06
N ASP A 23 2.26 -5.34 -6.27
CA ASP A 23 3.25 -5.60 -7.33
C ASP A 23 4.66 -5.17 -6.90
N CYS A 24 4.79 -3.94 -6.38
CA CYS A 24 6.08 -3.43 -5.89
C CYS A 24 6.64 -4.29 -4.74
N ALA A 25 5.78 -4.67 -3.79
CA ALA A 25 6.18 -5.44 -2.60
C ALA A 25 6.67 -6.85 -2.96
N ARG A 26 6.01 -7.51 -3.93
CA ARG A 26 6.42 -8.82 -4.45
C ARG A 26 7.76 -8.78 -5.19
N HIS A 27 8.04 -7.68 -5.88
CA HIS A 27 9.27 -7.49 -6.66
C HIS A 27 10.40 -6.76 -5.91
N SER A 28 10.22 -6.51 -4.61
CA SER A 28 11.24 -5.85 -3.78
C SER A 28 12.44 -6.76 -3.49
N VAL A 29 13.54 -6.19 -2.99
CA VAL A 29 14.74 -6.95 -2.59
C VAL A 29 14.43 -8.01 -1.52
N LYS A 30 13.43 -7.75 -0.68
CA LYS A 30 12.90 -8.69 0.31
C LYS A 30 11.40 -8.86 0.06
N PRO A 31 10.99 -9.79 -0.83
CA PRO A 31 9.60 -9.98 -1.18
C PRO A 31 8.71 -10.13 0.06
N ILE A 32 7.63 -9.36 0.10
CA ILE A 32 6.66 -9.40 1.19
C ILE A 32 5.54 -10.36 0.78
N SER A 33 5.10 -11.23 1.70
CA SER A 33 4.02 -12.18 1.42
C SER A 33 2.68 -11.46 1.24
N ASP A 34 1.75 -12.08 0.49
CA ASP A 34 0.42 -11.53 0.27
C ASP A 34 -0.35 -11.30 1.60
N GLU A 35 -0.13 -12.14 2.61
CA GLU A 35 -0.70 -11.96 3.94
C GLU A 35 -0.18 -10.69 4.62
N LYS A 36 1.14 -10.48 4.64
CA LYS A 36 1.74 -9.26 5.21
C LYS A 36 1.35 -8.02 4.42
N ILE A 37 1.25 -8.09 3.09
CA ILE A 37 0.78 -6.99 2.23
C ILE A 37 -0.64 -6.57 2.64
N LYS A 38 -1.55 -7.55 2.84
CA LYS A 38 -2.92 -7.28 3.29
C LYS A 38 -2.95 -6.62 4.66
N GLU A 39 -2.12 -7.08 5.59
CA GLU A 39 -2.00 -6.52 6.94
C GLU A 39 -1.48 -5.07 6.91
N ILE A 40 -0.40 -4.81 6.16
CA ILE A 40 0.15 -3.46 5.95
C ILE A 40 -0.93 -2.52 5.40
N MET A 41 -1.65 -2.93 4.36
CA MET A 41 -2.68 -2.09 3.74
C MET A 41 -3.84 -1.81 4.71
N THR A 42 -4.21 -2.78 5.53
CA THR A 42 -5.24 -2.60 6.58
C THR A 42 -4.81 -1.58 7.64
N LEU A 43 -3.53 -1.61 8.05
CA LEU A 43 -2.97 -0.64 9.01
C LEU A 43 -2.87 0.76 8.40
N VAL A 44 -2.42 0.87 7.14
CA VAL A 44 -2.27 2.16 6.45
C VAL A 44 -3.63 2.83 6.22
N GLU A 45 -4.69 2.08 5.91
CA GLU A 45 -6.06 2.61 5.78
C GLU A 45 -6.65 3.17 7.08
N LYS A 46 -6.07 2.81 8.23
CA LYS A 46 -6.52 3.22 9.57
C LYS A 46 -5.36 3.76 10.41
N LEU A 47 -4.38 4.39 9.76
CA LEU A 47 -3.13 4.80 10.38
C LEU A 47 -3.34 5.75 11.57
N GLU A 48 -4.39 6.55 11.52
CA GLU A 48 -4.84 7.51 12.52
C GLU A 48 -5.29 6.83 13.82
N ALA A 49 -5.67 5.55 13.74
CA ALA A 49 -6.06 4.72 14.88
C ALA A 49 -4.91 3.85 15.41
N VAL A 50 -3.75 3.85 14.76
CA VAL A 50 -2.58 3.08 15.19
C VAL A 50 -1.90 3.83 16.35
N SER A 51 -1.94 3.24 17.54
CA SER A 51 -1.32 3.81 18.75
C SER A 51 0.18 3.49 18.87
N ASP A 52 0.65 2.41 18.24
CA ASP A 52 2.05 2.01 18.23
C ASP A 52 2.53 1.78 16.79
N MET A 53 3.49 2.61 16.35
CA MET A 53 4.09 2.50 15.02
C MET A 53 4.93 1.22 14.84
N SER A 54 5.25 0.51 15.91
CA SER A 54 5.92 -0.80 15.84
C SER A 54 5.06 -1.83 15.09
N GLU A 55 3.72 -1.71 15.16
CA GLU A 55 2.78 -2.60 14.46
C GLU A 55 2.98 -2.56 12.93
N LEU A 56 3.23 -1.37 12.37
CA LEU A 56 3.53 -1.23 10.94
C LEU A 56 4.99 -1.57 10.61
N THR A 57 5.94 -1.06 11.40
CA THR A 57 7.36 -1.18 11.06
C THR A 57 7.90 -2.61 11.20
N CYS A 58 7.30 -3.47 12.03
CA CYS A 58 7.65 -4.89 12.11
C CYS A 58 7.17 -5.71 10.89
N LEU A 59 6.26 -5.16 10.07
CA LEU A 59 5.78 -5.82 8.86
C LEU A 59 6.65 -5.53 7.62
N LEU A 60 7.49 -4.51 7.66
CA LEU A 60 8.40 -4.07 6.60
C LEU A 60 9.78 -4.76 6.70
#